data_AF-A0A7S2Q6T2-F1
#
_entry.id   AF-A0A7S2Q6T2-F1
#
_cell.length_a   1.000
_cell.length_b   1.000
_cell.length_c   1.000
_cell.angle_alpha   90.00
_cell.angle_beta   90.00
_cell.angle_gamma   90.00
#
_symmetry.space_group_name_H-M   'P 1'
#
loop_
_entity.id
_entity.type
_entity.pdbx_description
1 polymer ?
#
loop_
_entity_poly.entity_id
_entity_poly.type
_entity_poly.pdbx_seq_one_letter_code
_entity_poly.pdbx_strand_id
1 'polypeptide(L)'
;RRVYGSALHGGAAWAFTDMRLHADHFSRVLVLDARLEPRGACRGATPAEVSLLGGVPVHSGPGRLVRQLLLAETFRSLSMVAEPWAGHLSRRVTGLNKKHVRLMRAAADRRRLSAGAAREVLDELCKLHLLLEEFMAKHHLRLESAHVWYQHMRGMTRDLQESGVEGFQRIGEFTRSRLDDLERDRASVERLTQDVSLRLQRSGELVRTQVTVQQMEQQHSTAVTVKRLTGVAVVLSVLLGVRELVDLLAWAG
;
A
#
# COMPACT_ATOMS: atom_id res chain seq x y z
N ARG A 1 -26.55 -13.88 -25.45
CA ARG A 1 -25.63 -12.72 -25.25
C ARG A 1 -26.13 -11.94 -24.05
N ARG A 2 -25.28 -11.61 -23.07
CA ARG A 2 -25.70 -10.91 -21.85
C ARG A 2 -25.74 -9.41 -22.14
N VAL A 3 -26.88 -8.78 -21.89
CA VAL A 3 -27.07 -7.32 -21.99
C VAL A 3 -27.34 -6.82 -20.58
N TYR A 4 -26.78 -5.66 -20.26
CA TYR A 4 -26.97 -4.95 -19.01
C TYR A 4 -27.90 -3.78 -19.25
N GLY A 5 -28.77 -3.50 -18.30
CA GLY A 5 -29.86 -2.55 -18.46
C GLY A 5 -30.15 -1.84 -17.15
N SER A 6 -30.31 -0.52 -17.24
CA SER A 6 -30.49 0.32 -16.06
C SER A 6 -31.42 1.48 -16.36
N ALA A 7 -32.32 1.77 -15.41
CA ALA A 7 -33.04 3.02 -15.36
C ALA A 7 -32.16 4.04 -14.63
N LEU A 8 -32.01 5.22 -15.22
CA LEU A 8 -31.12 6.28 -14.74
C LEU A 8 -31.95 7.47 -14.27
N HIS A 9 -31.43 8.21 -13.29
CA HIS A 9 -32.08 9.40 -12.75
C HIS A 9 -33.55 9.15 -12.35
N GLY A 10 -33.81 8.05 -11.63
CA GLY A 10 -35.18 7.72 -11.20
C GLY A 10 -36.13 7.32 -12.34
N GLY A 11 -35.60 6.85 -13.48
CA GLY A 11 -36.40 6.44 -14.64
C GLY A 11 -36.68 7.55 -15.65
N ALA A 12 -35.96 8.67 -15.57
CA ALA A 12 -35.98 9.71 -16.60
C ALA A 12 -35.31 9.27 -17.92
N ALA A 13 -34.47 8.23 -17.86
CA ALA A 13 -33.90 7.57 -19.03
C ALA A 13 -33.56 6.11 -18.74
N TRP A 14 -33.38 5.33 -19.82
CA TRP A 14 -32.87 3.97 -19.76
C TRP A 14 -31.56 3.86 -20.53
N ALA A 15 -30.64 3.06 -20.03
CA ALA A 15 -29.39 2.73 -20.72
C ALA A 15 -29.22 1.22 -20.84
N PHE A 16 -28.74 0.77 -22.00
CA PHE A 16 -28.45 -0.63 -22.28
C PHE A 16 -27.08 -0.78 -22.94
N THR A 17 -26.32 -1.78 -22.53
CA THR A 17 -25.01 -2.08 -23.11
C THR A 17 -24.64 -3.55 -22.90
N ASP A 18 -23.84 -4.11 -23.81
CA ASP A 18 -23.26 -5.43 -23.63
C ASP A 18 -21.90 -5.41 -22.91
N MET A 19 -21.38 -4.23 -22.56
CA MET A 19 -20.07 -4.03 -21.91
C MET A 19 -18.88 -4.64 -22.67
N ARG A 20 -18.99 -4.76 -24.00
CA ARG A 20 -17.95 -5.36 -24.84
C ARG A 20 -17.21 -4.30 -25.63
N LEU A 21 -15.93 -4.56 -25.86
CA LEU A 21 -15.21 -3.97 -26.96
C LEU A 21 -15.59 -4.74 -28.23
N HIS A 22 -16.10 -4.03 -29.24
CA HIS A 22 -16.47 -4.63 -30.52
C HIS A 22 -15.26 -4.63 -31.48
N ALA A 23 -15.43 -5.19 -32.68
CA ALA A 23 -14.34 -5.33 -33.66
C ALA A 23 -13.74 -3.98 -34.11
N ASP A 24 -14.50 -2.90 -33.97
CA ASP A 24 -14.07 -1.52 -34.24
C ASP A 24 -13.40 -0.84 -33.03
N HIS A 25 -13.14 -1.59 -31.96
CA HIS A 25 -12.55 -1.11 -30.71
C HIS A 25 -13.41 -0.10 -29.92
N PHE A 26 -14.69 0.03 -30.26
CA PHE A 26 -15.62 0.87 -29.50
C PHE A 26 -16.56 0.03 -28.64
N SER A 27 -16.84 0.52 -27.44
CA SER A 27 -17.99 0.08 -26.64
C SER A 27 -19.23 0.86 -27.08
N ARG A 28 -20.41 0.26 -26.86
CA ARG A 28 -21.69 0.82 -27.28
C ARG A 28 -22.65 0.89 -26.11
N VAL A 29 -23.38 2.00 -26.02
CA VAL A 29 -24.44 2.21 -25.04
C VAL A 29 -25.65 2.79 -25.79
N LEU A 30 -26.79 2.11 -25.71
CA LEU A 30 -28.07 2.64 -26.15
C LEU A 30 -28.66 3.45 -25.00
N VAL A 31 -29.01 4.71 -25.24
CA VAL A 31 -29.71 5.56 -24.29
C VAL A 31 -31.08 5.91 -24.84
N LEU A 32 -32.12 5.60 -24.08
CA LEU A 32 -33.50 5.96 -24.38
C LEU A 32 -33.89 7.08 -23.41
N ASP A 33 -34.12 8.27 -23.96
CA ASP A 33 -34.63 9.40 -23.22
C ASP A 33 -36.15 9.24 -23.04
N ALA A 34 -36.62 9.38 -21.79
CA ALA A 34 -38.05 9.44 -21.49
C ALA A 34 -38.46 10.86 -21.08
N ARG A 35 -37.73 11.46 -20.14
CA ARG A 35 -38.09 12.73 -19.47
C ARG A 35 -36.84 13.54 -19.03
N LEU A 36 -35.74 13.50 -19.79
CA LEU A 36 -34.56 14.31 -19.48
C LEU A 36 -34.76 15.75 -19.95
N GLU A 37 -35.01 16.66 -19.01
CA GLU A 37 -35.16 18.06 -19.38
C GLU A 37 -33.82 18.81 -19.47
N PRO A 38 -33.62 19.67 -20.49
CA PRO A 38 -32.49 20.58 -20.55
C PRO A 38 -32.40 21.40 -19.26
N ARG A 39 -31.18 21.58 -18.76
CA ARG A 39 -30.95 22.37 -17.55
C ARG A 39 -31.43 23.81 -17.79
N GLY A 40 -32.50 24.22 -17.13
CA GLY A 40 -33.12 25.55 -17.30
C GLY A 40 -34.46 25.57 -18.07
N ALA A 41 -34.93 24.42 -18.60
CA ALA A 41 -36.24 24.33 -19.27
C ALA A 41 -37.42 24.56 -18.30
N CYS A 42 -37.34 24.07 -17.06
CA CYS A 42 -38.39 24.27 -16.05
C CYS A 42 -38.37 25.64 -15.35
N ARG A 43 -37.71 26.67 -15.91
CA ARG A 43 -37.70 28.01 -15.29
C ARG A 43 -39.08 28.67 -15.51
N GLY A 44 -40.11 28.14 -14.85
CA GLY A 44 -41.51 28.57 -14.96
C GLY A 44 -42.57 27.47 -14.96
N ALA A 45 -42.21 26.17 -14.93
CA ALA A 45 -43.21 25.08 -14.95
C ALA A 45 -43.97 25.02 -13.62
N THR A 46 -45.30 24.93 -13.69
CA THR A 46 -46.16 24.89 -12.50
C THR A 46 -46.16 23.49 -11.88
N PRO A 47 -46.35 23.35 -10.55
CA PRO A 47 -46.43 22.03 -9.89
C PRO A 47 -47.50 21.09 -10.48
N ALA A 48 -48.52 21.64 -11.15
CA ALA A 48 -49.59 20.89 -11.81
C ALA A 48 -49.14 20.21 -13.11
N GLU A 49 -48.30 20.86 -13.93
CA GLU A 49 -47.76 20.30 -15.17
C GLU A 49 -46.77 19.15 -14.90
N VAL A 50 -46.02 19.26 -13.80
CA VAL A 50 -45.09 18.22 -13.32
C VAL A 50 -45.80 16.93 -12.91
N SER A 51 -47.04 17.03 -12.40
CA SER A 51 -47.81 15.86 -11.93
C SER A 51 -48.42 15.05 -13.08
N LEU A 52 -48.78 15.69 -14.19
CA LEU A 52 -49.38 15.04 -15.37
C LEU A 52 -48.36 14.21 -16.18
N LEU A 53 -47.07 14.53 -16.06
CA LEU A 53 -45.99 13.83 -16.77
C LEU A 53 -45.49 12.57 -16.04
N GLY A 54 -46.12 12.15 -14.93
CA GLY A 54 -45.83 10.87 -14.29
C GLY A 54 -44.48 10.79 -13.57
N GLY A 55 -43.98 11.92 -13.04
CA GLY A 55 -42.78 11.97 -12.20
C GLY A 55 -42.17 13.37 -12.09
N VAL A 56 -41.28 13.57 -11.12
CA VAL A 56 -40.54 14.85 -10.93
C VAL A 56 -39.50 14.99 -12.05
N PRO A 57 -39.50 16.08 -12.84
CA PRO A 57 -38.50 16.31 -13.88
C PRO A 57 -37.11 16.40 -13.25
N VAL A 58 -36.17 15.64 -13.80
CA VAL A 58 -34.79 15.66 -13.33
C VAL A 58 -34.02 16.69 -14.16
N HIS A 59 -33.40 17.66 -13.50
CA HIS A 59 -32.58 18.71 -14.14
C HIS A 59 -31.22 18.19 -14.63
N SER A 60 -31.23 17.08 -15.38
CA SER A 60 -30.11 16.45 -16.04
C SER A 60 -30.47 16.31 -17.52
N GLY A 61 -30.20 17.34 -18.32
CA GLY A 61 -30.46 17.25 -19.76
C GLY A 61 -29.67 16.11 -20.43
N PRO A 62 -30.12 15.64 -21.61
CA PRO A 62 -29.57 14.45 -22.28
C PRO A 62 -28.05 14.52 -22.50
N GLY A 63 -27.50 15.69 -22.84
CA GLY A 63 -26.06 15.86 -22.99
C GLY A 63 -25.25 15.62 -21.70
N ARG A 64 -25.81 15.95 -20.53
CA ARG A 64 -25.16 15.67 -19.23
C ARG A 64 -25.13 14.17 -18.95
N LEU A 65 -26.23 13.47 -19.22
CA LEU A 65 -26.31 12.01 -19.07
C LEU A 65 -25.31 11.31 -19.97
N VAL A 66 -25.28 11.66 -21.26
CA VAL A 66 -24.33 11.10 -22.23
C VAL A 66 -22.89 11.35 -21.76
N ARG A 67 -22.57 12.57 -21.33
CA ARG A 67 -21.24 12.88 -20.78
C ARG A 67 -20.91 12.03 -19.55
N GLN A 68 -21.85 11.84 -18.62
CA GLN A 68 -21.63 11.00 -17.44
C GLN A 68 -21.37 9.55 -17.81
N LEU A 69 -22.12 8.98 -18.77
CA LEU A 69 -21.93 7.61 -19.25
C LEU A 69 -20.57 7.45 -19.97
N LEU A 70 -20.17 8.42 -20.80
CA LEU A 70 -18.87 8.41 -21.47
C LEU A 70 -17.70 8.53 -20.48
N LEU A 71 -17.83 9.40 -19.47
CA LEU A 71 -16.83 9.50 -18.42
C LEU A 71 -16.78 8.23 -17.59
N ALA A 72 -17.93 7.65 -17.24
CA ALA A 72 -17.99 6.37 -16.52
C ALA A 72 -17.23 5.27 -17.28
N GLU A 73 -17.42 5.18 -18.59
CA GLU A 73 -16.69 4.22 -19.43
C GLU A 73 -15.19 4.51 -19.52
N THR A 74 -14.82 5.79 -19.67
CA THR A 74 -13.41 6.22 -19.65
C THR A 74 -12.74 5.84 -18.35
N PHE A 75 -13.33 6.17 -17.20
CA PHE A 75 -12.75 5.88 -15.90
C PHE A 75 -12.76 4.39 -15.58
N ARG A 76 -13.78 3.63 -15.99
CA ARG A 76 -13.75 2.16 -15.92
C ARG A 76 -12.51 1.61 -16.66
N SER A 77 -12.29 2.08 -17.89
CA SER A 77 -11.16 1.65 -18.71
C SER A 77 -9.81 2.03 -18.09
N LEU A 78 -9.70 3.25 -17.56
CA LEU A 78 -8.50 3.72 -16.87
C LEU A 78 -8.24 2.95 -15.56
N SER A 79 -9.26 2.65 -14.76
CA SER A 79 -9.10 1.85 -13.54
C SER A 79 -8.56 0.44 -13.81
N MET A 80 -8.89 -0.15 -14.97
CA MET A 80 -8.42 -1.48 -15.36
C MET A 80 -6.94 -1.51 -15.77
N VAL A 81 -6.28 -0.35 -15.89
CA VAL A 81 -4.85 -0.24 -16.22
C VAL A 81 -3.96 -0.95 -15.18
N ALA A 82 -4.44 -1.18 -13.95
CA ALA A 82 -3.70 -1.90 -12.90
C ALA A 82 -3.79 -3.44 -12.94
N GLU A 83 -4.73 -4.04 -13.69
CA GLU A 83 -5.17 -5.44 -13.57
C GLU A 83 -4.06 -6.53 -13.64
N PRO A 84 -3.09 -6.52 -14.57
CA PRO A 84 -2.02 -7.53 -14.56
C PRO A 84 -0.98 -7.31 -13.44
N TRP A 85 -0.81 -6.08 -12.96
CA TRP A 85 0.33 -5.70 -12.14
C TRP A 85 0.18 -6.09 -10.67
N ALA A 86 -1.04 -6.09 -10.13
CA ALA A 86 -1.27 -6.43 -8.71
C ALA A 86 -0.78 -7.84 -8.36
N GLY A 87 -1.10 -8.84 -9.19
CA GLY A 87 -0.62 -10.22 -9.00
C GLY A 87 0.90 -10.35 -9.13
N HIS A 88 1.52 -9.69 -10.11
CA HIS A 88 2.98 -9.70 -10.27
C HIS A 88 3.71 -9.03 -9.10
N LEU A 89 3.18 -7.90 -8.61
CA LEU A 89 3.72 -7.16 -7.47
C LEU A 89 3.58 -7.96 -6.17
N SER A 90 2.42 -8.56 -5.91
CA SER A 90 2.19 -9.48 -4.79
C SER A 90 3.22 -10.61 -4.72
N ARG A 91 3.46 -11.31 -5.86
CA ARG A 91 4.44 -12.41 -5.93
C ARG A 91 5.86 -11.93 -5.63
N ARG A 92 6.26 -10.79 -6.20
CA ARG A 92 7.62 -10.23 -6.00
C ARG A 92 7.84 -9.79 -4.56
N VAL A 93 6.90 -9.07 -3.95
CA VAL A 93 6.99 -8.62 -2.57
C VAL A 93 7.00 -9.81 -1.61
N THR A 94 6.18 -10.83 -1.87
CA THR A 94 6.21 -12.10 -1.13
C THR A 94 7.57 -12.80 -1.25
N GLY A 95 8.20 -12.76 -2.43
CA GLY A 95 9.55 -13.25 -2.66
C GLY A 95 10.60 -12.53 -1.80
N LEU A 96 10.54 -11.20 -1.73
CA LEU A 96 11.39 -10.39 -0.85
C LEU A 96 11.17 -10.72 0.62
N ASN A 97 9.91 -10.86 1.05
CA ASN A 97 9.58 -11.26 2.41
C ASN A 97 10.18 -12.64 2.78
N LYS A 98 10.08 -13.62 1.87
CA LYS A 98 10.69 -14.94 2.09
C LYS A 98 12.21 -14.85 2.23
N LYS A 99 12.87 -13.99 1.46
CA LYS A 99 14.32 -13.73 1.61
C LYS A 99 14.63 -13.10 2.97
N HIS A 100 13.87 -12.08 3.37
CA HIS A 100 13.98 -11.43 4.68
C HIS A 100 13.85 -12.44 5.83
N VAL A 101 12.79 -13.25 5.83
CA VAL A 101 12.56 -14.25 6.89
C VAL A 101 13.70 -15.27 6.97
N ARG A 102 14.24 -15.72 5.83
CA ARG A 102 15.39 -16.63 5.80
C ARG A 102 16.66 -15.98 6.36
N LEU A 103 16.91 -14.73 5.98
CA LEU A 103 18.04 -13.95 6.51
C LEU A 103 17.96 -13.81 8.03
N MET A 104 16.79 -13.45 8.55
CA MET A 104 16.59 -13.27 9.99
C MET A 104 16.67 -14.59 10.77
N ARG A 105 16.21 -15.71 10.21
CA ARG A 105 16.41 -17.04 10.82
C ARG A 105 17.89 -17.42 10.87
N ALA A 106 18.62 -17.25 9.76
CA ALA A 106 20.05 -17.53 9.72
C ALA A 106 20.86 -16.63 10.68
N ALA A 107 20.41 -15.39 10.89
CA ALA A 107 20.99 -14.50 11.89
C ALA A 107 20.69 -14.95 13.33
N ALA A 108 19.47 -15.41 13.60
CA ALA A 108 19.05 -15.89 14.92
C ALA A 108 19.75 -17.20 15.35
N ASP A 109 20.01 -18.11 14.41
CA ASP A 109 20.73 -19.37 14.70
C ASP A 109 22.19 -19.12 15.16
N ARG A 110 22.73 -17.94 14.84
CA ARG A 110 24.04 -17.49 15.34
C ARG A 110 23.86 -16.94 16.76
N ARG A 111 23.92 -17.81 17.77
CA ARG A 111 23.77 -17.54 19.22
C ARG A 111 24.38 -16.22 19.71
N ARG A 112 25.48 -15.76 19.10
CA ARG A 112 26.01 -14.39 19.15
C ARG A 112 26.52 -14.01 17.77
N LEU A 113 26.01 -12.92 17.20
CA LEU A 113 26.50 -12.40 15.93
C LEU A 113 27.88 -11.74 16.16
N SER A 114 28.91 -12.17 15.46
CA SER A 114 30.16 -11.40 15.43
C SER A 114 29.90 -10.03 14.77
N ALA A 115 30.73 -9.02 15.05
CA ALA A 115 30.58 -7.71 14.43
C ALA A 115 30.61 -7.76 12.88
N GLY A 116 31.42 -8.66 12.31
CA GLY A 116 31.44 -8.93 10.87
C GLY A 116 30.14 -9.56 10.36
N ALA A 117 29.68 -10.63 11.01
CA ALA A 117 28.45 -11.32 10.66
C ALA A 117 27.20 -10.42 10.75
N ALA A 118 27.15 -9.53 11.74
CA ALA A 118 26.06 -8.56 11.86
C ALA A 118 26.09 -7.50 10.75
N ARG A 119 27.28 -7.06 10.34
CA ARG A 119 27.44 -6.12 9.22
C ARG A 119 26.95 -6.72 7.91
N GLU A 120 27.26 -7.99 7.65
CA GLU A 120 26.73 -8.74 6.50
C GLU A 120 25.20 -8.80 6.50
N VAL A 121 24.59 -9.10 7.65
CA VAL A 121 23.12 -9.15 7.79
C VAL A 121 22.51 -7.76 7.55
N LEU A 122 23.11 -6.70 8.09
CA LEU A 122 22.65 -5.33 7.85
C LEU A 122 22.77 -4.92 6.37
N ASP A 123 23.86 -5.28 5.70
CA ASP A 123 24.03 -5.04 4.27
C ASP A 123 22.95 -5.74 3.43
N GLU A 124 22.64 -7.00 3.75
CA GLU A 124 21.56 -7.72 3.07
C GLU A 124 20.17 -7.14 3.38
N LEU A 125 19.91 -6.69 4.61
CA LEU A 125 18.67 -5.98 4.94
C LEU A 125 18.55 -4.68 4.13
N CYS A 126 19.63 -3.91 4.01
CA CYS A 126 19.68 -2.70 3.18
C CYS A 126 19.39 -3.01 1.71
N LYS A 127 20.00 -4.07 1.14
CA LYS A 127 19.73 -4.51 -0.24
C LYS A 127 18.27 -4.89 -0.43
N LEU A 128 17.68 -5.64 0.49
CA LEU A 128 16.26 -6.02 0.43
C LEU A 128 15.34 -4.79 0.51
N HIS A 129 15.68 -3.79 1.33
CA HIS A 129 14.94 -2.54 1.42
C HIS A 129 15.02 -1.74 0.10
N LEU A 130 16.22 -1.56 -0.45
CA LEU A 130 16.40 -0.87 -1.74
C LEU A 130 15.65 -1.57 -2.88
N LEU A 131 15.66 -2.90 -2.94
CA LEU A 131 14.90 -3.66 -3.94
C LEU A 131 13.38 -3.50 -3.78
N LEU A 132 12.89 -3.36 -2.53
CA LEU A 132 11.47 -3.09 -2.27
C LEU A 132 11.11 -1.68 -2.73
N GLU A 133 11.93 -0.68 -2.38
CA GLU A 133 11.73 0.73 -2.74
C GLU A 133 11.79 0.96 -4.25
N GLU A 134 12.79 0.41 -4.95
CA GLU A 134 12.88 0.48 -6.42
C GLU A 134 11.60 -0.07 -7.07
N PHE A 135 11.11 -1.20 -6.56
CA PHE A 135 9.93 -1.85 -7.10
C PHE A 135 8.65 -1.05 -6.82
N MET A 136 8.55 -0.45 -5.64
CA MET A 136 7.45 0.44 -5.30
C MET A 136 7.46 1.72 -6.13
N ALA A 137 8.61 2.38 -6.25
CA ALA A 137 8.76 3.61 -7.04
C ALA A 137 8.31 3.40 -8.50
N LYS A 138 8.63 2.24 -9.08
CA LYS A 138 8.25 1.91 -10.46
C LYS A 138 6.74 1.77 -10.68
N HIS A 139 5.98 1.35 -9.66
CA HIS A 139 4.59 0.93 -9.84
C HIS A 139 3.57 1.75 -9.04
N HIS A 140 4.00 2.50 -8.02
CA HIS A 140 3.13 3.22 -7.11
C HIS A 140 2.18 4.17 -7.84
N LEU A 141 2.70 5.02 -8.75
CA LEU A 141 1.88 5.99 -9.49
C LEU A 141 0.75 5.29 -10.27
N ARG A 142 1.03 4.17 -10.92
CA ARG A 142 0.02 3.44 -11.70
C ARG A 142 -1.10 2.87 -10.83
N LEU A 143 -0.75 2.36 -9.64
CA LEU A 143 -1.71 1.80 -8.69
C LEU A 143 -2.54 2.91 -8.04
N GLU A 144 -1.90 4.01 -7.65
CA GLU A 144 -2.55 5.18 -7.08
C GLU A 144 -3.51 5.80 -8.09
N SER A 145 -3.08 5.99 -9.33
CA SER A 145 -3.96 6.50 -10.38
C SER A 145 -5.16 5.58 -10.63
N ALA A 146 -4.96 4.26 -10.64
CA ALA A 146 -6.06 3.30 -10.76
C ALA A 146 -7.10 3.44 -9.63
N HIS A 147 -6.64 3.68 -8.40
CA HIS A 147 -7.50 3.96 -7.25
C HIS A 147 -8.31 5.25 -7.45
N VAL A 148 -7.65 6.35 -7.82
CA VAL A 148 -8.30 7.65 -8.04
C VAL A 148 -9.38 7.54 -9.12
N TRP A 149 -9.07 6.89 -10.23
CA TRP A 149 -10.03 6.67 -11.32
C TRP A 149 -11.21 5.81 -10.87
N TYR A 150 -10.97 4.81 -10.02
CA TYR A 150 -12.04 3.98 -9.45
C TYR A 150 -12.96 4.82 -8.56
N GLN A 151 -12.42 5.70 -7.72
CA GLN A 151 -13.24 6.59 -6.90
C GLN A 151 -14.10 7.54 -7.75
N HIS A 152 -13.54 8.11 -8.82
CA HIS A 152 -14.31 8.91 -9.77
C HIS A 152 -15.43 8.10 -10.41
N MET A 153 -15.13 6.87 -10.86
CA MET A 153 -16.13 5.97 -11.43
C MET A 153 -17.28 5.69 -10.45
N ARG A 154 -16.96 5.38 -9.19
CA ARG A 154 -17.98 5.18 -8.14
C ARG A 154 -18.83 6.41 -7.92
N GLY A 155 -18.20 7.59 -7.83
CA GLY A 155 -18.90 8.87 -7.64
C GLY A 155 -19.92 9.11 -8.74
N MET A 156 -19.51 9.00 -10.01
CA MET A 156 -20.43 9.21 -11.14
C MET A 156 -21.51 8.15 -11.21
N THR A 157 -21.17 6.88 -10.98
CA THR A 157 -22.16 5.78 -11.00
C THR A 157 -23.24 6.00 -9.93
N ARG A 158 -22.86 6.53 -8.77
CA ARG A 158 -23.80 6.92 -7.72
C ARG A 158 -24.66 8.11 -8.16
N ASP A 159 -24.06 9.12 -8.78
CA ASP A 159 -24.76 10.31 -9.25
C ASP A 159 -25.75 10.01 -10.39
N LEU A 160 -25.57 8.92 -11.13
CA LEU A 160 -26.53 8.42 -12.12
C LEU A 160 -27.85 7.93 -11.51
N GLN A 161 -27.90 7.68 -10.18
CA GLN A 161 -29.09 7.19 -9.46
C GLN A 161 -29.73 5.98 -10.15
N GLU A 162 -28.91 4.95 -10.33
CA GLU A 162 -29.25 3.75 -11.07
C GLU A 162 -30.28 2.87 -10.35
N SER A 163 -31.41 2.59 -11.00
CA SER A 163 -32.43 1.62 -10.58
C SER A 163 -32.52 0.44 -11.54
N GLY A 164 -33.09 -0.66 -11.06
CA GLY A 164 -33.19 -1.91 -11.82
C GLY A 164 -34.18 -1.82 -12.98
N VAL A 165 -33.89 -2.58 -14.04
CA VAL A 165 -34.84 -2.87 -15.12
C VAL A 165 -35.14 -4.36 -15.07
N GLU A 166 -36.41 -4.74 -15.16
CA GLU A 166 -36.83 -6.13 -15.06
C GLU A 166 -36.11 -7.00 -16.11
N GLY A 167 -35.56 -8.14 -15.66
CA GLY A 167 -34.81 -9.06 -16.52
C GLY A 167 -33.37 -8.66 -16.85
N PHE A 168 -32.89 -7.50 -16.39
CA PHE A 168 -31.52 -7.02 -16.65
C PHE A 168 -30.72 -6.78 -15.39
N GLN A 169 -29.43 -7.14 -15.42
CA GLN A 169 -28.48 -6.71 -14.40
C GLN A 169 -28.10 -5.25 -14.64
N ARG A 170 -28.03 -4.48 -13.56
CA ARG A 170 -27.58 -3.08 -13.59
C ARG A 170 -26.15 -2.94 -14.11
N ILE A 171 -25.95 -2.00 -15.03
CA ILE A 171 -24.68 -1.57 -15.61
C ILE A 171 -23.64 -1.25 -14.53
N GLY A 172 -24.02 -0.40 -13.57
CA GLY A 172 -23.14 0.04 -12.51
C GLY A 172 -22.81 -1.07 -11.52
N GLU A 173 -23.72 -2.02 -11.30
CA GLU A 173 -23.48 -3.18 -10.43
C GLU A 173 -22.44 -4.13 -11.03
N PHE A 174 -22.58 -4.48 -12.31
CA PHE A 174 -21.58 -5.27 -13.02
C PHE A 174 -20.21 -4.59 -13.01
N THR A 175 -20.19 -3.29 -13.32
CA THR A 175 -18.95 -2.52 -13.38
C THR A 175 -18.29 -2.41 -12.01
N ARG A 176 -19.06 -2.11 -10.96
CA ARG A 176 -18.54 -2.04 -9.58
C ARG A 176 -17.98 -3.38 -9.15
N SER A 177 -18.70 -4.47 -9.34
CA SER A 177 -18.23 -5.80 -8.90
C SER A 177 -16.84 -6.11 -9.46
N ARG A 178 -16.59 -5.82 -10.74
CA ARG A 178 -15.29 -6.08 -11.36
C ARG A 178 -14.20 -5.14 -10.86
N LEU A 179 -14.50 -3.86 -10.71
CA LEU A 179 -13.52 -2.89 -10.22
C LEU A 179 -13.23 -3.05 -8.73
N ASP A 180 -14.20 -3.52 -7.94
CA ASP A 180 -14.04 -3.80 -6.51
C ASP A 180 -13.01 -4.92 -6.28
N ASP A 181 -13.00 -5.96 -7.13
CA ASP A 181 -11.98 -7.01 -7.06
C ASP A 181 -10.57 -6.47 -7.35
N LEU A 182 -10.43 -5.63 -8.38
CA LEU A 182 -9.15 -4.97 -8.68
C LEU A 182 -8.69 -4.06 -7.55
N GLU A 183 -9.62 -3.33 -6.93
CA GLU A 183 -9.32 -2.46 -5.80
C GLU A 183 -8.90 -3.27 -4.56
N ARG A 184 -9.53 -4.43 -4.32
CA ARG A 184 -9.11 -5.35 -3.25
C ARG A 184 -7.70 -5.87 -3.48
N ASP A 185 -7.37 -6.28 -4.71
CA ASP A 185 -6.04 -6.76 -5.08
C ASP A 185 -4.99 -5.66 -4.89
N ARG A 186 -5.28 -4.44 -5.38
CA ARG A 186 -4.42 -3.26 -5.18
C ARG A 186 -4.18 -2.99 -3.70
N ALA A 187 -5.24 -2.92 -2.90
CA ALA A 187 -5.15 -2.68 -1.46
C ALA A 187 -4.40 -3.79 -0.71
N SER A 188 -4.56 -5.04 -1.13
CA SER A 188 -3.81 -6.17 -0.56
C SER A 188 -2.32 -6.02 -0.79
N VAL A 189 -1.93 -5.59 -1.99
CA VAL A 189 -0.54 -5.39 -2.35
C VAL A 189 0.08 -4.22 -1.60
N GLU A 190 -0.64 -3.10 -1.48
CA GLU A 190 -0.20 -1.94 -0.70
C GLU A 190 0.05 -2.32 0.76
N ARG A 191 -0.90 -3.02 1.40
CA ARG A 191 -0.74 -3.52 2.77
C ARG A 191 0.46 -4.45 2.91
N LEU A 192 0.63 -5.41 1.98
CA LEU A 192 1.75 -6.34 2.00
C LEU A 192 3.08 -5.60 1.92
N THR A 193 3.22 -4.62 1.03
CA THR A 193 4.45 -3.84 0.92
C THR A 193 4.74 -3.04 2.19
N GLN A 194 3.75 -2.35 2.74
CA GLN A 194 3.91 -1.58 3.99
C GLN A 194 4.37 -2.49 5.14
N ASP A 195 3.76 -3.66 5.28
CA ASP A 195 4.15 -4.66 6.28
C ASP A 195 5.59 -5.16 6.08
N VAL A 196 6.01 -5.44 4.84
CA VAL A 196 7.40 -5.86 4.56
C VAL A 196 8.39 -4.74 4.88
N SER A 197 8.08 -3.50 4.51
CA SER A 197 8.94 -2.35 4.79
C SER A 197 9.13 -2.16 6.30
N LEU A 198 8.04 -2.20 7.07
CA LEU A 198 8.09 -2.11 8.54
C LEU A 198 8.88 -3.25 9.17
N ARG A 199 8.72 -4.49 8.70
CA ARG A 199 9.52 -5.63 9.21
C ARG A 199 11.00 -5.50 8.90
N LEU A 200 11.35 -5.02 7.70
CA LEU A 200 12.74 -4.75 7.32
C LEU A 200 13.36 -3.70 8.24
N GLN A 201 12.66 -2.59 8.49
CA GLN A 201 13.10 -1.54 9.41
C GLN A 201 13.34 -2.08 10.82
N ARG A 202 12.34 -2.75 11.39
CA ARG A 202 12.43 -3.35 12.75
C ARG A 202 13.56 -4.36 12.87
N SER A 203 13.79 -5.17 11.84
CA SER A 203 14.89 -6.14 11.85
C SER A 203 16.25 -5.47 11.79
N GLY A 204 16.37 -4.38 11.02
CA GLY A 204 17.59 -3.55 11.01
C GLY A 204 17.88 -2.93 12.38
N GLU A 205 16.85 -2.40 13.04
CA GLU A 205 16.96 -1.88 14.41
C GLU A 205 17.38 -2.97 15.39
N LEU A 206 16.73 -4.14 15.37
CA LEU A 206 17.06 -5.27 16.23
C LEU A 206 18.54 -5.68 16.11
N VAL A 207 19.03 -5.85 14.88
CA VAL A 207 20.43 -6.26 14.63
C VAL A 207 21.39 -5.17 15.10
N ARG A 208 21.08 -3.89 14.86
CA ARG A 208 21.89 -2.77 15.38
C ARG A 208 21.96 -2.80 16.90
N THR A 209 20.83 -2.92 17.58
CA THR A 209 20.78 -2.97 19.05
C THR A 209 21.58 -4.15 19.59
N GLN A 210 21.47 -5.34 19.00
CA GLN A 210 22.24 -6.52 19.42
C GLN A 210 23.75 -6.29 19.31
N VAL A 211 24.22 -5.70 18.22
CA VAL A 211 25.64 -5.35 18.05
C VAL A 211 26.09 -4.33 19.08
N THR A 212 25.30 -3.29 19.33
CA THR A 212 25.62 -2.26 20.33
C THR A 212 25.73 -2.86 21.72
N VAL A 213 24.79 -3.71 22.12
CA VAL A 213 24.83 -4.42 23.42
C VAL A 213 26.08 -5.30 23.52
N GLN A 214 26.41 -6.04 22.48
CA GLN A 214 27.61 -6.88 22.47
C GLN A 214 28.91 -6.07 22.55
N GLN A 215 28.98 -4.92 21.86
CA GLN A 215 30.12 -4.00 21.96
C GLN A 215 30.25 -3.43 23.37
N MET A 216 29.14 -3.07 24.03
CA MET A 216 29.13 -2.59 25.41
C MET A 216 29.60 -3.68 26.39
N GLU A 217 29.15 -4.93 26.24
CA GLU A 217 29.63 -6.07 27.05
C GLU A 217 31.14 -6.26 26.89
N GLN A 218 31.65 -6.20 25.67
CA GLN A 218 33.08 -6.31 25.38
C GLN A 218 33.87 -5.19 26.05
N GLN A 219 33.45 -3.93 25.88
CA GLN A 219 34.10 -2.77 26.52
C GLN A 219 34.06 -2.84 28.05
N HIS A 220 32.95 -3.29 28.64
CA HIS A 220 32.86 -3.46 30.08
C HIS A 220 33.81 -4.56 30.58
N SER A 221 33.89 -5.68 29.87
CA SER A 221 34.79 -6.79 30.24
C SER A 221 36.27 -6.40 30.16
N THR A 222 36.67 -5.64 29.14
CA THR A 222 38.03 -5.12 29.02
C THR A 222 38.32 -4.10 30.13
N ALA A 223 37.39 -3.20 30.42
CA ALA A 223 37.52 -2.24 31.51
C ALA A 223 37.67 -2.90 32.89
N VAL A 224 36.91 -3.97 33.17
CA VAL A 224 37.04 -4.75 34.42
C VAL A 224 38.40 -5.45 34.49
N THR A 225 38.85 -6.03 33.37
CA THR A 225 40.15 -6.71 33.31
C THR A 225 41.30 -5.73 33.53
N VAL A 226 41.25 -4.56 32.89
CA VAL A 226 42.21 -3.48 33.09
C VAL A 226 42.21 -3.04 34.56
N LYS A 227 41.04 -2.75 35.15
CA LYS A 227 40.95 -2.37 36.57
C LYS A 227 41.58 -3.40 37.51
N ARG A 228 41.39 -4.70 37.25
CA ARG A 228 42.02 -5.78 38.03
C ARG A 228 43.54 -5.76 37.90
N LEU A 229 44.06 -5.65 36.67
CA LEU A 229 45.51 -5.56 36.44
C LEU A 229 46.12 -4.32 37.07
N THR A 230 45.45 -3.16 36.98
CA THR A 230 45.89 -1.93 37.63
C THR A 230 45.92 -2.09 39.15
N GLY A 231 44.90 -2.72 39.75
CA GLY A 231 44.87 -3.01 41.19
C GLY A 231 46.03 -3.89 41.63
N VAL A 232 46.32 -4.97 40.89
CA VAL A 232 47.47 -5.84 41.16
C VAL A 232 48.79 -5.07 41.04
N ALA A 233 48.95 -4.26 39.98
CA ALA A 233 50.16 -3.46 39.79
C ALA A 233 50.39 -2.45 40.93
N VAL A 234 49.33 -1.80 41.40
CA VAL A 234 49.40 -0.87 42.54
C VAL A 234 49.80 -1.62 43.82
N VAL A 235 49.18 -2.76 44.12
CA VAL A 235 49.55 -3.58 45.28
C VAL A 235 51.00 -4.04 45.20
N LEU A 236 51.45 -4.50 44.03
CA LEU A 236 52.83 -4.93 43.82
C LEU A 236 53.81 -3.76 44.03
N SER A 237 53.48 -2.57 43.51
CA SER A 237 54.29 -1.36 43.69
C SER A 237 54.39 -0.94 45.16
N VAL A 238 53.31 -1.07 45.93
CA VAL A 238 53.32 -0.79 47.37
C VAL A 238 54.19 -1.81 48.11
N LEU A 239 54.05 -3.11 47.82
CA LEU A 239 54.86 -4.15 48.44
C LEU A 239 56.35 -4.02 48.10
N LEU A 240 56.68 -3.68 46.86
CA LEU A 240 58.06 -3.41 46.46
C LEU A 240 58.63 -2.20 47.20
N GLY A 241 57.86 -1.10 47.29
CA GLY A 241 58.25 0.09 48.04
C GLY A 241 58.45 -0.17 49.53
N VAL A 242 57.61 -1.01 50.16
CA VAL A 242 57.78 -1.43 51.55
C VAL A 242 59.06 -2.26 51.73
N ARG A 243 59.35 -3.16 50.80
CA ARG A 243 60.58 -3.99 50.84
C ARG A 243 61.85 -3.14 50.76
N GLU A 244 61.92 -2.20 49.82
CA GLU A 244 63.04 -1.26 49.69
C GLU A 244 63.23 -0.43 50.97
N LEU A 245 62.14 -0.01 51.61
CA LEU A 245 62.19 0.72 52.89
C LEU A 245 62.76 -0.14 54.03
N VAL A 246 62.39 -1.42 54.08
CA VAL A 246 62.93 -2.37 55.07
C VAL A 246 64.41 -2.63 54.83
N ASP A 247 64.82 -2.82 53.57
CA ASP A 247 66.22 -3.04 53.19
C ASP A 247 67.09 -1.81 53.53
N LEU A 248 66.57 -0.59 53.36
CA LEU A 248 67.24 0.66 53.75
C LEU A 248 67.38 0.82 55.27
N LEU A 249 66.34 0.47 56.04
CA LEU A 249 66.40 0.50 57.51
C LEU A 249 67.38 -0.53 58.06
N ALA A 250 67.47 -1.71 57.44
CA ALA A 250 68.43 -2.75 57.81
C ALA A 250 69.89 -2.36 57.52
N TRP A 251 70.13 -1.45 56.56
CA TRP A 251 71.46 -0.91 56.28
C TRP A 251 71.87 0.23 57.22
N ALA A 252 70.90 0.94 57.83
CA ALA A 252 71.14 2.11 58.66
C ALA A 252 71.28 1.82 60.17
N GLY A 253 71.00 0.60 60.63
CA GLY A 253 71.12 0.16 62.02
C GLY A 253 72.29 -0.80 62.23
#